data_AF-A0A2D6K215-F1
#
_entry.id   AF-A0A2D6K215-F1
#
_cell.length_a   1.000
_cell.length_b   1.000
_cell.length_c   1.000
_cell.angle_alpha   90.00
_cell.angle_beta   90.00
_cell.angle_gamma   90.00
#
_symmetry.space_group_name_H-M   'P 1'
#
loop_
_entity.id
_entity.type
_entity.pdbx_description
1 polymer ?
#
loop_
_entity_poly.entity_id
_entity_poly.type
_entity_poly.pdbx_seq_one_letter_code
_entity_poly.pdbx_strand_id
1 'polypeptide(L)'
;MSEYSFKKTALKALMGTAILSLSAFMPMSAKAQELNPDIYFFPAKAWTVSKSANTCRITNQFNNGYIVEIAGSQSWVDVLNINFRQAIFEQGKDYDVKLTVPGKEAIALKGHAPNPAGLSTNLKRHKELYKDITTSSVFDIEIEGNAFRFYLTGFASNVKDFERCMGGLESEEGKIKQAQTDQEPELVAVSRTSNQLDEDLIETNEAMLMEQDIMDVTVTDAQGEEIYSDETLPAEEEDIIVEIHEEVSEDDVAELASMTPMPEDEEIIEEKFIPASEVKEPIISPEEQHAEIKPPSPPAEVIQAEEVSKKQIIKSIKTPDTIVHKKSSKAKADFRSERVNTEDYGASSMLLSTIQDLKAKVEALETENKALNSDLQMSLQASQKEGVAIATDNWNLERATLKYNEAERQLKSLSIKLQAERAKCAAEKKDLEMTLFDPQITEASQLAHLAELQAELAEAKAEIARLRSGL
;
A
#
# COMPACT_ATOMS: atom_id res chain seq x y z
N MET A 1 -59.82 -47.94 2.32
CA MET A 1 -60.85 -47.92 3.38
C MET A 1 -60.41 -48.85 4.49
N SER A 2 -59.98 -48.31 5.62
CA SER A 2 -60.04 -48.91 6.97
C SER A 2 -59.08 -48.15 7.88
N GLU A 3 -59.60 -47.11 8.52
CA GLU A 3 -59.02 -46.56 9.76
C GLU A 3 -59.27 -47.58 10.88
N TYR A 4 -58.28 -47.88 11.73
CA TYR A 4 -58.51 -48.17 13.15
C TYR A 4 -57.17 -48.32 13.91
N SER A 5 -57.15 -47.69 15.09
CA SER A 5 -56.53 -48.20 16.33
C SER A 5 -55.02 -47.98 16.56
N PHE A 6 -54.68 -47.10 17.51
CA PHE A 6 -54.38 -47.52 18.89
C PHE A 6 -54.12 -46.30 19.79
N LYS A 7 -55.09 -45.96 20.64
CA LYS A 7 -54.86 -45.25 21.91
C LYS A 7 -54.71 -46.33 22.98
N LYS A 8 -53.61 -46.32 23.75
CA LYS A 8 -53.52 -46.77 25.15
C LYS A 8 -52.06 -46.76 25.61
N THR A 9 -51.66 -45.75 26.38
CA THR A 9 -51.25 -45.96 27.78
C THR A 9 -50.99 -44.61 28.43
N ALA A 10 -51.93 -44.23 29.28
CA ALA A 10 -51.77 -43.18 30.26
C ALA A 10 -51.11 -43.75 31.53
N LEU A 11 -50.35 -42.90 32.20
CA LEU A 11 -50.32 -42.78 33.66
C LEU A 11 -49.66 -43.92 34.46
N LYS A 12 -48.33 -43.85 34.60
CA LYS A 12 -47.59 -44.19 35.83
C LYS A 12 -46.52 -43.13 36.01
N ALA A 13 -46.75 -42.17 36.92
CA ALA A 13 -46.28 -42.20 38.30
C ALA A 13 -44.77 -41.88 38.38
N LEU A 14 -44.38 -40.64 38.70
CA LEU A 14 -44.19 -40.09 40.05
C LEU A 14 -42.76 -40.33 40.54
N MET A 15 -42.09 -39.24 40.91
CA MET A 15 -40.77 -39.09 41.55
C MET A 15 -39.54 -39.13 40.65
N GLY A 16 -38.89 -37.97 40.56
CA GLY A 16 -37.50 -37.86 40.14
C GLY A 16 -37.12 -36.44 39.79
N THR A 17 -36.58 -35.72 40.79
CA THR A 17 -35.59 -34.62 40.63
C THR A 17 -36.02 -33.41 39.79
N ALA A 18 -36.52 -32.34 40.41
CA ALA A 18 -35.75 -31.33 41.15
C ALA A 18 -34.70 -30.61 40.27
N ILE A 19 -34.92 -29.28 40.15
CA ILE A 19 -33.98 -28.25 39.69
C ILE A 19 -33.75 -28.20 38.18
N LEU A 20 -34.74 -27.68 37.44
CA LEU A 20 -34.47 -26.92 36.21
C LEU A 20 -34.38 -25.45 36.61
N SER A 21 -33.17 -25.04 36.99
CA SER A 21 -32.77 -23.64 37.01
C SER A 21 -33.01 -23.06 35.63
N LEU A 22 -33.95 -22.12 35.60
CA LEU A 22 -34.25 -21.24 34.48
C LEU A 22 -33.06 -20.27 34.30
N SER A 23 -31.92 -20.77 33.83
CA SER A 23 -30.86 -19.92 33.30
C SER A 23 -31.35 -19.40 31.95
N ALA A 24 -32.00 -18.25 32.02
CA ALA A 24 -32.09 -17.33 30.89
C ALA A 24 -30.65 -16.97 30.49
N PHE A 25 -30.04 -17.82 29.66
CA PHE A 25 -28.91 -17.43 28.82
C PHE A 25 -29.45 -16.37 27.88
N MET A 26 -29.40 -15.11 28.34
CA MET A 26 -29.39 -14.00 27.40
C MET A 26 -28.18 -14.27 26.49
N PRO A 27 -28.36 -14.42 25.17
CA PRO A 27 -27.23 -14.37 24.27
C PRO A 27 -26.62 -12.99 24.50
N MET A 28 -25.54 -12.93 25.27
CA MET A 28 -24.66 -11.79 25.21
C MET A 28 -24.27 -11.71 23.75
N SER A 29 -24.84 -10.74 23.05
CA SER A 29 -24.34 -10.30 21.77
C SER A 29 -22.92 -9.85 22.07
N ALA A 30 -21.97 -10.79 21.95
CA ALA A 30 -20.57 -10.49 21.85
C ALA A 30 -20.51 -9.54 20.66
N LYS A 31 -20.43 -8.24 20.96
CA LYS A 31 -20.02 -7.26 19.97
C LYS A 31 -18.70 -7.78 19.48
N ALA A 32 -18.70 -8.35 18.27
CA ALA A 32 -17.51 -8.84 17.62
C ALA A 32 -16.47 -7.75 17.79
N GLN A 33 -15.42 -8.02 18.58
CA GLN A 33 -14.30 -7.12 18.69
C GLN A 33 -13.84 -6.90 17.25
N GLU A 34 -13.88 -5.63 16.84
CA GLU A 34 -13.49 -5.19 15.52
C GLU A 34 -12.04 -5.65 15.32
N LEU A 35 -11.85 -6.77 14.63
CA LEU A 35 -10.53 -7.29 14.31
C LEU A 35 -9.83 -6.19 13.51
N ASN A 36 -8.90 -5.49 14.16
CA ASN A 36 -7.99 -4.62 13.44
C ASN A 36 -7.02 -5.54 12.69
N PRO A 37 -7.02 -5.55 11.34
CA PRO A 37 -6.07 -6.35 10.60
C PRO A 37 -4.67 -5.80 10.88
N ASP A 38 -3.76 -6.64 11.36
CA ASP A 38 -2.40 -6.21 11.73
C ASP A 38 -1.54 -5.87 10.50
N ILE A 39 -1.96 -6.29 9.30
CA ILE A 39 -1.17 -6.20 8.08
C ILE A 39 -1.88 -5.36 7.02
N TYR A 40 -1.21 -4.28 6.60
CA TYR A 40 -1.72 -3.26 5.70
C TYR A 40 -0.88 -3.18 4.42
N PHE A 41 -1.54 -3.12 3.26
CA PHE A 41 -0.88 -3.04 1.97
C PHE A 41 -1.34 -1.83 1.17
N PHE A 42 -0.39 -1.11 0.57
CA PHE A 42 -0.64 0.05 -0.27
C PHE A 42 -0.27 -0.24 -1.73
N PRO A 43 -0.98 0.34 -2.72
CA PRO A 43 -0.62 0.21 -4.12
C PRO A 43 0.77 0.82 -4.36
N ALA A 44 1.68 0.07 -4.99
CA ALA A 44 3.01 0.54 -5.37
C ALA A 44 3.04 1.18 -6.76
N LYS A 45 2.01 0.93 -7.58
CA LYS A 45 1.88 1.44 -8.95
C LYS A 45 0.50 2.08 -9.15
N ALA A 46 0.33 2.79 -10.27
CA ALA A 46 -0.99 3.19 -10.72
C ALA A 46 -1.81 1.96 -11.15
N TRP A 47 -3.12 2.01 -10.96
CA TRP A 47 -4.02 0.98 -11.47
C TRP A 47 -3.99 0.98 -13.00
N THR A 48 -3.91 -0.20 -13.59
CA THR A 48 -3.87 -0.36 -15.05
C THR A 48 -5.06 -1.17 -15.52
N VAL A 49 -5.71 -0.69 -16.57
CA VAL A 49 -6.84 -1.37 -17.22
C VAL A 49 -6.35 -1.97 -18.52
N SER A 50 -6.60 -3.27 -18.73
CA SER A 50 -6.25 -3.99 -19.94
C SER A 50 -7.46 -4.75 -20.49
N LYS A 51 -7.51 -4.90 -21.82
CA LYS A 51 -8.55 -5.62 -22.55
C LYS A 51 -7.94 -6.85 -23.20
N SER A 52 -8.54 -8.01 -23.02
CA SER A 52 -8.14 -9.27 -23.65
C SER A 52 -9.36 -10.03 -24.14
N ALA A 53 -9.51 -10.15 -25.46
CA ALA A 53 -10.69 -10.71 -26.13
C ALA A 53 -12.00 -10.12 -25.56
N ASN A 54 -12.77 -10.94 -24.84
CA ASN A 54 -14.05 -10.57 -24.22
C ASN A 54 -13.97 -10.28 -22.72
N THR A 55 -12.78 -10.06 -22.20
CA THR A 55 -12.53 -9.78 -20.79
C THR A 55 -11.78 -8.47 -20.62
N CYS A 56 -12.20 -7.70 -19.63
CA CYS A 56 -11.49 -6.52 -19.16
C CYS A 56 -10.88 -6.86 -17.79
N ARG A 57 -9.70 -6.32 -17.52
CA ARG A 57 -8.96 -6.55 -16.29
C ARG A 57 -8.46 -5.22 -15.75
N ILE A 58 -8.62 -4.98 -14.45
CA ILE A 58 -8.00 -3.88 -13.73
C ILE A 58 -7.04 -4.47 -12.69
N THR A 59 -5.76 -4.06 -12.73
CA THR A 59 -4.71 -4.68 -11.93
C THR A 59 -3.78 -3.65 -11.28
N ASN A 60 -3.25 -3.98 -10.11
CA ASN A 60 -2.23 -3.22 -9.40
C ASN A 60 -1.29 -4.15 -8.61
N GLN A 61 -0.05 -3.71 -8.46
CA GLN A 61 0.96 -4.33 -7.63
C GLN A 61 1.12 -3.53 -6.32
N PHE A 62 1.07 -4.20 -5.18
CA PHE A 62 1.19 -3.61 -3.86
C PHE A 62 2.66 -3.56 -3.40
N ASN A 63 2.92 -2.79 -2.35
CA ASN A 63 4.25 -2.53 -1.77
C ASN A 63 5.03 -3.80 -1.35
N ASN A 64 4.33 -4.85 -0.95
CA ASN A 64 4.91 -6.15 -0.64
C ASN A 64 5.08 -7.08 -1.86
N GLY A 65 4.72 -6.59 -3.06
CA GLY A 65 4.77 -7.34 -4.30
C GLY A 65 3.47 -8.07 -4.67
N TYR A 66 2.47 -8.14 -3.79
CA TYR A 66 1.21 -8.82 -4.13
C TYR A 66 0.52 -8.15 -5.31
N ILE A 67 -0.18 -8.92 -6.12
CA ILE A 67 -0.90 -8.41 -7.29
C ILE A 67 -2.38 -8.66 -7.07
N VAL A 68 -3.18 -7.60 -7.10
CA VAL A 68 -4.63 -7.68 -7.05
C VAL A 68 -5.16 -7.37 -8.43
N GLU A 69 -5.95 -8.28 -8.99
CA GLU A 69 -6.59 -8.16 -10.29
C GLU A 69 -8.09 -8.40 -10.14
N ILE A 70 -8.90 -7.49 -10.69
CA ILE A 70 -10.34 -7.70 -10.86
C ILE A 70 -10.59 -7.87 -12.35
N ALA A 71 -11.22 -8.97 -12.73
CA ALA A 71 -11.58 -9.24 -14.11
C ALA A 71 -13.11 -9.28 -14.28
N GLY A 72 -13.58 -8.75 -15.40
CA GLY A 72 -14.99 -8.72 -15.78
C GLY A 72 -15.21 -8.97 -17.26
N SER A 73 -16.43 -9.35 -17.59
CA SER A 73 -16.92 -9.54 -18.95
C SER A 73 -17.88 -8.42 -19.33
N GLN A 74 -18.51 -8.51 -20.51
CA GLN A 74 -19.58 -7.58 -20.94
C GLN A 74 -20.73 -7.49 -19.94
N SER A 75 -20.98 -8.58 -19.20
CA SER A 75 -22.14 -8.69 -18.34
C SER A 75 -21.93 -8.01 -16.99
N TRP A 76 -20.78 -8.26 -16.36
CA TRP A 76 -20.44 -7.75 -15.04
C TRP A 76 -18.99 -8.12 -14.68
N VAL A 77 -18.57 -7.72 -13.47
CA VAL A 77 -17.37 -8.24 -12.81
C VAL A 77 -17.53 -9.70 -12.45
N ASP A 78 -16.52 -10.49 -12.81
CA ASP A 78 -16.58 -11.95 -12.75
C ASP A 78 -15.77 -12.50 -11.58
N VAL A 79 -14.53 -12.04 -11.42
CA VAL A 79 -13.57 -12.66 -10.50
C VAL A 79 -12.61 -11.63 -9.89
N LEU A 80 -12.28 -11.83 -8.62
CA LEU A 80 -11.19 -11.19 -7.90
C LEU A 80 -10.03 -12.18 -7.77
N ASN A 81 -8.89 -11.85 -8.36
CA ASN A 81 -7.66 -12.62 -8.29
C ASN A 81 -6.65 -11.90 -7.40
N ILE A 82 -6.04 -12.63 -6.47
CA ILE A 82 -4.93 -12.13 -5.63
C ILE A 82 -3.76 -13.09 -5.79
N ASN A 83 -2.60 -12.57 -6.19
CA ASN A 83 -1.36 -13.32 -6.31
C ASN A 83 -0.38 -12.88 -5.21
N PHE A 84 -0.06 -13.80 -4.31
CA PHE A 84 0.80 -13.60 -3.14
C PHE A 84 2.30 -13.78 -3.46
N ARG A 85 2.64 -14.17 -4.70
CA ARG A 85 4.00 -14.50 -5.18
C ARG A 85 4.73 -15.61 -4.44
N GLN A 86 4.12 -16.18 -3.41
CA GLN A 86 4.65 -17.26 -2.60
C GLN A 86 3.70 -18.45 -2.73
N ALA A 87 4.26 -19.66 -2.78
CA ALA A 87 3.49 -20.90 -2.88
C ALA A 87 2.86 -21.23 -1.51
N ILE A 88 1.77 -20.56 -1.17
CA ILE A 88 1.06 -20.72 0.11
C ILE A 88 -0.21 -21.58 -0.02
N PHE A 89 -0.65 -21.87 -1.24
CA PHE A 89 -1.86 -22.65 -1.52
C PHE A 89 -1.54 -23.99 -2.18
N GLU A 90 -2.42 -24.97 -1.95
CA GLU A 90 -2.46 -26.21 -2.70
C GLU A 90 -3.23 -25.96 -4.01
N GLN A 91 -2.61 -26.28 -5.14
CA GLN A 91 -3.22 -26.08 -6.45
C GLN A 91 -4.54 -26.88 -6.57
N GLY A 92 -5.60 -26.21 -7.00
CA GLY A 92 -6.92 -26.79 -7.21
C GLY A 92 -7.79 -26.87 -5.96
N LYS A 93 -7.30 -26.46 -4.79
CA LYS A 93 -8.06 -26.45 -3.54
C LYS A 93 -8.90 -25.19 -3.40
N ASP A 94 -10.04 -25.33 -2.72
CA ASP A 94 -10.92 -24.22 -2.36
C ASP A 94 -10.67 -23.81 -0.91
N TYR A 95 -10.67 -22.50 -0.67
CA TYR A 95 -10.41 -21.85 0.62
C TYR A 95 -11.62 -21.00 1.03
N ASP A 96 -11.88 -20.94 2.33
CA ASP A 96 -12.86 -20.01 2.89
C ASP A 96 -12.27 -18.60 2.92
N VAL A 97 -12.93 -17.70 2.19
CA VAL A 97 -12.51 -16.31 2.03
C VAL A 97 -13.61 -15.41 2.52
N LYS A 98 -13.31 -14.50 3.44
CA LYS A 98 -14.27 -13.52 3.92
C LYS A 98 -13.80 -12.13 3.51
N LEU A 99 -14.60 -11.48 2.66
CA LEU A 99 -14.35 -10.12 2.20
C LEU A 99 -15.17 -9.14 3.03
N THR A 100 -14.51 -8.12 3.56
CA THR A 100 -15.14 -7.09 4.38
C THR A 100 -14.77 -5.72 3.83
N VAL A 101 -15.75 -4.83 3.71
CA VAL A 101 -15.51 -3.41 3.43
C VAL A 101 -15.84 -2.65 4.71
N PRO A 102 -14.98 -1.74 5.20
CA PRO A 102 -15.25 -1.00 6.44
C PRO A 102 -16.64 -0.35 6.43
N GLY A 103 -17.43 -0.63 7.48
CA GLY A 103 -18.81 -0.15 7.60
C GLY A 103 -19.86 -0.98 6.85
N LYS A 104 -19.48 -2.10 6.24
CA LYS A 104 -20.38 -3.06 5.56
C LYS A 104 -20.29 -4.44 6.20
N GLU A 105 -21.34 -5.24 6.01
CA GLU A 105 -21.35 -6.63 6.47
C GLU A 105 -20.32 -7.46 5.71
N ALA A 106 -19.61 -8.33 6.43
CA ALA A 106 -18.65 -9.24 5.83
C ALA A 106 -19.35 -10.31 5.01
N ILE A 107 -18.82 -10.64 3.83
CA ILE A 107 -19.37 -11.64 2.92
C ILE A 107 -18.41 -12.82 2.84
N ALA A 108 -18.90 -14.00 3.24
CA ALA A 108 -18.18 -15.26 3.09
C ALA A 108 -18.33 -15.80 1.66
N LEU A 109 -17.20 -16.12 1.03
CA LEU A 109 -17.06 -16.61 -0.33
C LEU A 109 -16.09 -17.81 -0.33
N LYS A 110 -16.13 -18.58 -1.42
CA LYS A 110 -15.13 -19.62 -1.70
C LYS A 110 -14.12 -19.09 -2.70
N GLY A 111 -12.85 -19.10 -2.33
CA GLY A 111 -11.73 -18.79 -3.22
C GLY A 111 -11.09 -20.08 -3.74
N HIS A 112 -10.95 -20.21 -5.05
CA HIS A 112 -10.28 -21.34 -5.68
C HIS A 112 -8.81 -20.99 -5.96
N ALA A 113 -7.86 -21.88 -5.66
CA ALA A 113 -6.44 -21.66 -5.92
C ALA A 113 -6.00 -22.27 -7.27
N PRO A 114 -6.03 -21.54 -8.40
CA PRO A 114 -5.65 -22.09 -9.71
C PRO A 114 -4.16 -22.48 -9.79
N ASN A 115 -3.32 -21.88 -8.94
CA ASN A 115 -1.91 -22.18 -8.80
C ASN A 115 -1.49 -21.92 -7.33
N PRO A 116 -0.30 -22.40 -6.90
CA PRO A 116 0.10 -22.29 -5.50
C PRO A 116 0.24 -20.86 -4.93
N ALA A 117 0.35 -19.84 -5.80
CA ALA A 117 0.54 -18.45 -5.38
C ALA A 117 -0.70 -17.58 -5.55
N GLY A 118 -1.76 -18.09 -6.16
CA GLY A 118 -2.91 -17.32 -6.60
C GLY A 118 -4.21 -17.84 -5.99
N LEU A 119 -5.06 -16.90 -5.58
CA LEU A 119 -6.41 -17.18 -5.10
C LEU A 119 -7.42 -16.41 -5.97
N SER A 120 -8.44 -17.10 -6.45
CA SER A 120 -9.46 -16.59 -7.37
C SER A 120 -10.84 -16.73 -6.72
N THR A 121 -11.52 -15.61 -6.48
CA THR A 121 -12.85 -15.58 -5.85
C THR A 121 -13.91 -15.07 -6.82
N ASN A 122 -15.01 -15.80 -6.96
CA ASN A 122 -16.09 -15.45 -7.89
C ASN A 122 -16.96 -14.31 -7.33
N LEU A 123 -17.09 -13.22 -8.09
CA LEU A 123 -17.86 -12.04 -7.73
C LEU A 123 -19.20 -11.91 -8.48
N LYS A 124 -19.52 -12.80 -9.43
CA LYS A 124 -20.72 -12.68 -10.30
C LYS A 124 -22.04 -12.53 -9.53
N ARG A 125 -22.14 -13.17 -8.37
CA ARG A 125 -23.35 -13.16 -7.52
C ARG A 125 -23.37 -12.03 -6.49
N HIS A 126 -22.30 -11.25 -6.39
CA HIS A 126 -22.08 -10.27 -5.32
C HIS A 126 -21.89 -8.85 -5.89
N LYS A 127 -22.90 -8.37 -6.63
CA LYS A 127 -22.85 -7.05 -7.28
C LYS A 127 -22.71 -5.90 -6.28
N GLU A 128 -23.30 -6.03 -5.10
CA GLU A 128 -23.23 -5.03 -4.04
C GLU A 128 -21.82 -4.93 -3.47
N LEU A 129 -21.15 -6.06 -3.25
CA LEU A 129 -19.75 -6.09 -2.81
C LEU A 129 -18.83 -5.34 -3.77
N TYR A 130 -19.01 -5.53 -5.07
CA TYR A 130 -18.23 -4.77 -6.06
C TYR A 130 -18.49 -3.26 -5.92
N LYS A 131 -19.75 -2.82 -5.82
CA LYS A 131 -20.08 -1.40 -5.62
C LYS A 131 -19.50 -0.84 -4.32
N ASP A 132 -19.49 -1.64 -3.26
CA ASP A 132 -18.88 -1.25 -1.99
C ASP A 132 -17.36 -1.12 -2.12
N ILE A 133 -16.69 -2.04 -2.85
CA ILE A 133 -15.26 -1.96 -3.16
C ILE A 133 -14.93 -0.73 -4.03
N THR A 134 -15.77 -0.38 -5.01
CA THR A 134 -15.51 0.78 -5.89
C THR A 134 -15.71 2.13 -5.18
N THR A 135 -16.56 2.17 -4.16
CA THR A 135 -16.84 3.38 -3.37
C THR A 135 -15.93 3.49 -2.14
N SER A 136 -15.41 2.38 -1.65
CA SER A 136 -14.46 2.33 -0.54
C SER A 136 -13.03 2.58 -0.99
N SER A 137 -12.23 3.18 -0.11
CA SER A 137 -10.78 3.29 -0.26
C SER A 137 -10.02 2.08 0.30
N VAL A 138 -10.72 1.12 0.92
CA VAL A 138 -10.13 -0.03 1.62
C VAL A 138 -11.03 -1.26 1.47
N PHE A 139 -10.42 -2.43 1.30
CA PHE A 139 -11.10 -3.70 1.53
C PHE A 139 -10.20 -4.64 2.34
N ASP A 140 -10.85 -5.45 3.17
CA ASP A 140 -10.23 -6.46 4.01
C ASP A 140 -10.58 -7.84 3.46
N ILE A 141 -9.58 -8.72 3.44
CA ILE A 141 -9.74 -10.13 3.08
C ILE A 141 -9.20 -11.00 4.20
N GLU A 142 -10.02 -11.95 4.65
CA GLU A 142 -9.66 -12.93 5.65
C GLU A 142 -9.63 -14.32 5.00
N ILE A 143 -8.51 -15.02 5.09
CA ILE A 143 -8.29 -16.36 4.51
C ILE A 143 -7.82 -17.28 5.63
N GLU A 144 -8.62 -18.30 5.95
CA GLU A 144 -8.33 -19.26 7.03
C GLU A 144 -7.93 -18.56 8.36
N GLY A 145 -8.62 -17.47 8.71
CA GLY A 145 -8.38 -16.68 9.93
C GLY A 145 -7.25 -15.64 9.83
N ASN A 146 -6.53 -15.57 8.71
CA ASN A 146 -5.52 -14.54 8.47
C ASN A 146 -6.15 -13.34 7.77
N ALA A 147 -6.19 -12.19 8.45
CA ALA A 147 -6.78 -10.96 7.92
C ALA A 147 -5.72 -10.05 7.27
N PHE A 148 -6.03 -9.57 6.06
CA PHE A 148 -5.20 -8.68 5.27
C PHE A 148 -6.01 -7.46 4.85
N ARG A 149 -5.44 -6.26 5.00
CA ARG A 149 -6.08 -5.00 4.57
C ARG A 149 -5.38 -4.42 3.36
N PHE A 150 -6.15 -4.17 2.30
CA PHE A 150 -5.67 -3.57 1.05
C PHE A 150 -6.27 -2.18 0.86
N TYR A 151 -5.40 -1.18 0.76
CA TYR A 151 -5.80 0.18 0.38
C TYR A 151 -5.95 0.28 -1.14
N LEU A 152 -7.06 0.84 -1.60
CA LEU A 152 -7.44 0.98 -3.00
C LEU A 152 -7.19 2.40 -3.52
N THR A 153 -6.13 3.07 -3.05
CA THR A 153 -5.80 4.43 -3.49
C THR A 153 -5.67 4.49 -5.01
N GLY A 154 -6.40 5.42 -5.64
CA GLY A 154 -6.46 5.56 -7.10
C GLY A 154 -7.30 4.51 -7.84
N PHE A 155 -7.97 3.59 -7.15
CA PHE A 155 -8.86 2.61 -7.80
C PHE A 155 -10.10 3.29 -8.39
N ALA A 156 -10.76 4.16 -7.61
CA ALA A 156 -11.98 4.86 -8.01
C ALA A 156 -11.82 5.76 -9.26
N SER A 157 -10.62 6.26 -9.55
CA SER A 157 -10.37 7.02 -10.78
C SER A 157 -10.29 6.11 -12.01
N ASN A 158 -9.69 4.93 -11.87
CA ASN A 158 -9.46 3.97 -12.96
C ASN A 158 -10.64 3.03 -13.17
N VAL A 159 -11.54 2.91 -12.19
CA VAL A 159 -12.72 2.04 -12.30
C VAL A 159 -13.65 2.46 -13.44
N LYS A 160 -13.73 3.75 -13.75
CA LYS A 160 -14.54 4.26 -14.86
C LYS A 160 -14.04 3.77 -16.22
N ASP A 161 -12.73 3.67 -16.39
CA ASP A 161 -12.13 3.15 -17.62
C ASP A 161 -12.28 1.63 -17.70
N PHE A 162 -12.25 0.93 -16.57
CA PHE A 162 -12.58 -0.48 -16.47
C PHE A 162 -14.06 -0.76 -16.80
N GLU A 163 -15.00 0.01 -16.26
CA GLU A 163 -16.43 -0.09 -16.57
C GLU A 163 -16.71 0.27 -18.04
N ARG A 164 -16.03 1.28 -18.59
CA ARG A 164 -16.09 1.60 -20.02
C ARG A 164 -15.55 0.46 -20.88
N CYS A 165 -14.46 -0.19 -20.45
CA CYS A 165 -13.93 -1.36 -21.12
C CYS A 165 -14.97 -2.48 -21.17
N MET A 166 -15.64 -2.77 -20.05
CA MET A 166 -16.69 -3.80 -19.98
C MET A 166 -17.90 -3.44 -20.85
N GLY A 167 -18.34 -2.18 -20.84
CA GLY A 167 -19.49 -1.72 -21.64
C GLY A 167 -19.20 -1.54 -23.14
N GLY A 168 -17.94 -1.30 -23.52
CA GLY A 168 -17.48 -1.10 -24.91
C GLY A 168 -17.01 -2.36 -25.62
N LEU A 169 -17.36 -3.53 -25.09
CA LEU A 169 -17.10 -4.81 -25.73
C LEU A 169 -18.14 -5.15 -26.82
N GLU A 170 -19.25 -4.41 -26.91
CA GLU A 170 -20.16 -4.49 -28.04
C GLU A 170 -19.60 -3.72 -29.24
N SER A 171 -19.32 -4.46 -30.33
CA SER A 171 -19.27 -3.96 -31.72
C SER A 171 -17.95 -3.44 -32.33
N GLU A 172 -16.86 -4.22 -32.25
CA GLU A 172 -15.83 -4.17 -33.33
C GLU A 172 -16.04 -5.30 -34.38
N GLU A 173 -16.68 -6.41 -34.02
CA GLU A 173 -16.95 -7.52 -34.96
C GLU A 173 -18.06 -7.19 -36.00
N GLY A 174 -18.75 -6.05 -35.85
CA GLY A 174 -19.79 -5.60 -36.79
C GLY A 174 -19.30 -4.79 -37.99
N LYS A 175 -18.02 -4.39 -38.06
CA LYS A 175 -17.52 -3.49 -39.13
C LYS A 175 -16.62 -4.14 -40.18
N ILE A 176 -16.36 -5.45 -40.13
CA ILE A 176 -15.48 -6.15 -41.09
C ILE A 176 -16.26 -6.91 -42.19
N LYS A 177 -17.57 -6.68 -42.39
CA LYS A 177 -18.37 -7.36 -43.44
C LYS A 177 -19.08 -6.43 -44.45
N GLN A 178 -18.50 -5.29 -44.82
CA GLN A 178 -18.96 -4.50 -45.98
C GLN A 178 -17.81 -3.95 -46.84
N ALA A 179 -16.83 -4.78 -47.17
CA ALA A 179 -15.85 -4.47 -48.21
C ALA A 179 -15.46 -5.75 -48.99
N GLN A 180 -16.45 -6.47 -49.52
CA GLN A 180 -16.22 -7.50 -50.54
C GLN A 180 -17.55 -7.94 -51.18
N THR A 181 -18.12 -7.09 -52.03
CA THR A 181 -19.07 -7.46 -53.10
C THR A 181 -19.01 -6.33 -54.15
N ASP A 182 -19.19 -6.69 -55.42
CA ASP A 182 -19.11 -5.90 -56.67
C ASP A 182 -17.71 -6.02 -57.32
N GLN A 183 -17.41 -7.01 -58.16
CA GLN A 183 -18.10 -7.50 -59.37
C GLN A 183 -18.30 -6.42 -60.44
N GLU A 184 -17.32 -6.39 -61.36
CA GLU A 184 -17.35 -6.07 -62.80
C GLU A 184 -18.73 -5.72 -63.41
N PRO A 185 -18.82 -4.62 -64.18
CA PRO A 185 -18.81 -4.80 -65.64
C PRO A 185 -18.06 -3.72 -66.45
N GLU A 186 -17.41 -4.19 -67.51
CA GLU A 186 -17.51 -3.73 -68.90
C GLU A 186 -17.33 -2.23 -69.28
N LEU A 187 -16.17 -1.98 -69.91
CA LEU A 187 -15.82 -1.00 -70.95
C LEU A 187 -16.92 -0.08 -71.54
N VAL A 188 -16.82 1.23 -71.29
CA VAL A 188 -17.06 2.28 -72.31
C VAL A 188 -16.11 3.46 -72.07
N ALA A 189 -15.30 3.77 -73.08
CA ALA A 189 -14.45 4.96 -73.16
C ALA A 189 -15.23 6.16 -73.72
N VAL A 190 -15.18 7.34 -73.08
CA VAL A 190 -15.21 8.69 -73.72
C VAL A 190 -14.60 9.73 -72.76
N SER A 191 -13.84 10.66 -73.36
CA SER A 191 -12.85 11.59 -72.79
C SER A 191 -13.34 12.86 -72.06
N ARG A 192 -12.34 13.53 -71.41
CA ARG A 192 -12.19 14.97 -71.04
C ARG A 192 -12.92 15.40 -69.75
N THR A 193 -12.35 16.14 -68.78
CA THR A 193 -11.22 17.10 -68.76
C THR A 193 -10.87 17.49 -67.30
N SER A 194 -9.57 17.65 -67.02
CA SER A 194 -8.92 18.69 -66.19
C SER A 194 -9.03 18.75 -64.64
N ASN A 195 -7.87 19.09 -64.05
CA ASN A 195 -7.50 19.46 -62.65
C ASN A 195 -7.02 18.25 -61.82
N GLN A 196 -5.74 17.94 -61.62
CA GLN A 196 -4.45 18.65 -61.45
C GLN A 196 -4.28 19.38 -60.09
N LEU A 197 -3.20 18.99 -59.39
CA LEU A 197 -2.55 19.51 -58.15
C LEU A 197 -3.10 18.91 -56.84
N ASP A 198 -2.34 18.27 -55.93
CA ASP A 198 -0.89 18.14 -55.72
C ASP A 198 -0.55 16.80 -55.00
N GLU A 199 0.52 16.15 -55.46
CA GLU A 199 1.36 15.19 -54.70
C GLU A 199 2.52 15.99 -54.07
N ASP A 200 2.85 15.70 -52.80
CA ASP A 200 4.21 15.59 -52.25
C ASP A 200 4.21 15.84 -50.73
N LEU A 201 4.41 14.77 -49.93
CA LEU A 201 5.54 14.65 -49.00
C LEU A 201 5.47 13.28 -48.28
N ILE A 202 6.32 12.37 -48.72
CA ILE A 202 6.83 11.25 -47.92
C ILE A 202 8.23 11.69 -47.47
N GLU A 203 8.54 11.65 -46.16
CA GLU A 203 9.76 11.00 -45.64
C GLU A 203 9.97 11.21 -44.13
N THR A 204 10.25 10.06 -43.48
CA THR A 204 11.17 9.83 -42.36
C THR A 204 10.92 10.48 -40.99
N ASN A 205 10.75 9.62 -39.97
CA ASN A 205 11.44 9.74 -38.68
C ASN A 205 11.44 8.37 -37.97
N GLU A 206 12.33 7.49 -38.45
CA GLU A 206 12.96 6.45 -37.63
C GLU A 206 14.30 7.00 -37.10
N ALA A 207 14.73 6.49 -35.95
CA ALA A 207 16.01 6.69 -35.26
C ALA A 207 16.09 7.84 -34.23
N MET A 208 15.91 7.48 -32.95
CA MET A 208 16.63 8.12 -31.85
C MET A 208 16.81 7.13 -30.68
N LEU A 209 17.70 6.16 -30.88
CA LEU A 209 18.37 5.42 -29.79
C LEU A 209 19.65 6.21 -29.48
N MET A 210 19.76 6.73 -28.26
CA MET A 210 21.03 7.23 -27.73
C MET A 210 21.56 6.22 -26.71
N GLU A 211 22.56 5.46 -27.14
CA GLU A 211 23.55 4.82 -26.28
C GLU A 211 24.30 5.92 -25.51
N GLN A 212 24.47 5.74 -24.20
CA GLN A 212 25.41 6.53 -23.41
C GLN A 212 26.52 5.62 -22.91
N ASP A 213 27.66 5.76 -23.58
CA ASP A 213 28.94 5.19 -23.21
C ASP A 213 29.46 5.80 -21.91
N ILE A 214 29.93 4.90 -21.06
CA ILE A 214 30.71 5.14 -19.85
C ILE A 214 32.16 5.28 -20.31
N MET A 215 32.78 6.45 -20.16
CA MET A 215 34.24 6.54 -20.05
C MET A 215 34.69 7.69 -19.16
N ASP A 216 35.59 7.30 -18.26
CA ASP A 216 36.41 8.07 -17.34
C ASP A 216 37.04 9.31 -17.96
N VAL A 217 36.98 10.42 -17.23
CA VAL A 217 37.93 11.53 -17.36
C VAL A 217 38.36 11.95 -15.96
N THR A 218 39.57 11.50 -15.62
CA THR A 218 40.42 12.03 -14.59
C THR A 218 40.81 13.47 -14.91
N VAL A 219 40.60 14.42 -14.00
CA VAL A 219 41.36 15.67 -13.98
C VAL A 219 41.78 15.98 -12.54
N THR A 220 43.09 15.80 -12.36
CA THR A 220 43.99 16.40 -11.38
C THR A 220 43.62 17.82 -10.96
N ASP A 221 43.68 18.10 -9.67
CA ASP A 221 43.83 19.45 -9.15
C ASP A 221 45.28 19.75 -8.73
N ALA A 222 45.55 21.04 -8.82
CA ALA A 222 46.86 21.65 -8.84
C ALA A 222 47.32 21.96 -7.41
N GLN A 223 48.04 21.02 -6.80
CA GLN A 223 49.13 21.25 -5.84
C GLN A 223 49.67 19.89 -5.45
N GLY A 224 50.49 19.33 -6.35
CA GLY A 224 51.18 18.07 -6.09
C GLY A 224 52.18 18.23 -4.95
N GLU A 225 51.96 17.52 -3.87
CA GLU A 225 53.03 17.09 -2.95
C GLU A 225 52.59 15.81 -2.25
N GLU A 226 53.26 14.71 -2.59
CA GLU A 226 53.19 13.44 -1.88
C GLU A 226 53.91 13.60 -0.53
N ILE A 227 53.22 13.31 0.58
CA ILE A 227 53.88 13.11 1.87
C ILE A 227 53.51 11.72 2.40
N TYR A 228 54.58 10.94 2.56
CA TYR A 228 54.64 9.59 3.09
C TYR A 228 54.99 9.65 4.58
N SER A 229 54.25 8.96 5.43
CA SER A 229 54.60 8.57 6.82
C SER A 229 53.48 7.63 7.29
N ASP A 230 53.65 6.32 7.39
CA ASP A 230 54.54 5.58 8.30
C ASP A 230 54.63 6.24 9.69
N GLU A 231 53.70 5.92 10.59
CA GLU A 231 54.07 5.69 11.99
C GLU A 231 52.98 4.97 12.80
N THR A 232 53.52 4.18 13.71
CA THR A 232 52.98 3.22 14.68
C THR A 232 52.03 3.79 15.75
N LEU A 233 51.24 2.85 16.30
CA LEU A 233 50.49 2.91 17.57
C LEU A 233 51.21 3.70 18.69
N PRO A 234 50.43 4.31 19.61
CA PRO A 234 50.21 3.60 20.87
C PRO A 234 48.77 3.68 21.41
N ALA A 235 48.46 2.69 22.24
CA ALA A 235 47.36 2.67 23.19
C ALA A 235 47.54 3.80 24.22
N GLU A 236 46.45 4.45 24.64
CA GLU A 236 46.11 4.74 26.04
C GLU A 236 44.59 4.92 26.18
N GLU A 237 44.08 4.35 27.27
CA GLU A 237 42.72 4.43 27.80
C GLU A 237 42.49 5.82 28.41
N GLU A 238 41.34 6.46 28.15
CA GLU A 238 40.76 7.40 29.13
C GLU A 238 39.24 7.22 29.21
N ASP A 239 38.80 6.84 30.41
CA ASP A 239 37.43 6.77 30.89
C ASP A 239 36.76 8.14 30.84
N ILE A 240 35.63 8.24 30.13
CA ILE A 240 34.68 9.35 30.30
C ILE A 240 33.43 8.80 30.99
N ILE A 241 33.45 8.91 32.32
CA ILE A 241 32.27 8.77 33.17
C ILE A 241 31.42 10.03 32.99
N VAL A 242 30.31 9.92 32.27
CA VAL A 242 29.24 10.93 32.30
C VAL A 242 28.30 10.56 33.44
N GLU A 243 28.50 11.25 34.55
CA GLU A 243 27.65 11.21 35.74
C GLU A 243 26.32 11.93 35.42
N ILE A 244 25.29 11.17 35.04
CA ILE A 244 23.91 11.66 34.95
C ILE A 244 23.31 11.53 36.36
N HIS A 245 23.26 12.66 37.08
CA HIS A 245 22.40 12.80 38.26
C HIS A 245 20.94 12.87 37.79
N GLU A 246 20.24 11.74 37.88
CA GLU A 246 18.78 11.68 37.78
C GLU A 246 18.22 11.62 39.21
N GLU A 247 17.79 12.78 39.72
CA GLU A 247 17.01 12.86 40.95
C GLU A 247 15.63 12.24 40.71
N VAL A 248 15.50 10.95 41.03
CA VAL A 248 14.20 10.28 41.19
C VAL A 248 13.78 10.46 42.66
N SER A 249 12.64 11.12 42.85
CA SER A 249 12.03 11.37 44.16
C SER A 249 11.50 10.06 44.78
N GLU A 250 11.80 9.85 46.06
CA GLU A 250 11.57 8.61 46.82
C GLU A 250 10.15 8.45 47.41
N ASP A 251 9.14 9.18 46.91
CA ASP A 251 7.82 9.23 47.59
C ASP A 251 6.71 8.35 46.97
N ASP A 252 6.96 7.55 45.92
CA ASP A 252 5.93 6.74 45.24
C ASP A 252 6.07 5.20 45.36
N VAL A 253 6.96 4.68 46.24
CA VAL A 253 7.19 3.23 46.39
C VAL A 253 6.64 2.70 47.72
N ALA A 254 5.33 2.84 47.95
CA ALA A 254 4.67 2.31 49.15
C ALA A 254 3.32 1.60 48.93
N GLU A 255 2.98 1.15 47.70
CA GLU A 255 1.66 0.54 47.47
C GLU A 255 1.62 -0.65 46.51
N LEU A 256 2.61 -1.55 46.51
CA LEU A 256 2.51 -2.84 45.77
C LEU A 256 3.06 -4.08 46.50
N ALA A 257 3.15 -4.04 47.84
CA ALA A 257 3.51 -5.22 48.64
C ALA A 257 2.26 -5.91 49.23
N SER A 258 1.45 -6.57 48.39
CA SER A 258 0.58 -7.68 48.85
C SER A 258 0.16 -8.60 47.70
N MET A 259 1.08 -9.42 47.19
CA MET A 259 0.71 -10.66 46.51
C MET A 259 1.24 -11.83 47.33
N THR A 260 0.31 -12.58 47.89
CA THR A 260 0.53 -13.84 48.60
C THR A 260 1.08 -14.93 47.66
N PRO A 261 1.94 -15.84 48.15
CA PRO A 261 2.47 -16.93 47.35
C PRO A 261 1.38 -17.95 47.04
N MET A 262 1.33 -18.36 45.78
CA MET A 262 0.47 -19.40 45.23
C MET A 262 1.07 -20.78 45.58
N PRO A 263 0.29 -21.76 46.06
CA PRO A 263 0.82 -23.09 46.38
C PRO A 263 1.16 -23.89 45.11
N GLU A 264 2.35 -24.47 45.10
CA GLU A 264 2.81 -25.48 44.15
C GLU A 264 2.13 -26.81 44.49
N ASP A 265 1.20 -27.25 43.65
CA ASP A 265 0.74 -28.64 43.59
C ASP A 265 1.34 -29.28 42.33
N GLU A 266 2.43 -30.01 42.52
CA GLU A 266 2.99 -30.94 41.53
C GLU A 266 2.10 -32.20 41.46
N GLU A 267 1.21 -32.27 40.47
CA GLU A 267 0.61 -33.55 40.06
C GLU A 267 1.50 -34.24 39.02
N ILE A 268 2.14 -35.32 39.48
CA ILE A 268 2.87 -36.30 38.67
C ILE A 268 1.86 -37.02 37.78
N ILE A 269 1.90 -36.74 36.47
CA ILE A 269 1.20 -37.54 35.46
C ILE A 269 2.13 -38.66 35.00
N GLU A 270 1.89 -39.88 35.46
CA GLU A 270 2.48 -41.11 34.92
C GLU A 270 1.99 -41.30 33.47
N GLU A 271 2.82 -40.93 32.50
CA GLU A 271 2.55 -41.21 31.09
C GLU A 271 2.93 -42.65 30.74
N LYS A 272 1.89 -43.43 30.46
CA LYS A 272 1.94 -44.87 30.20
C LYS A 272 2.51 -45.12 28.80
N PHE A 273 3.74 -45.62 28.77
CA PHE A 273 4.44 -46.08 27.56
C PHE A 273 3.57 -47.06 26.72
N ILE A 274 3.34 -46.71 25.45
CA ILE A 274 2.80 -47.60 24.42
C ILE A 274 4.00 -48.18 23.65
N PRO A 275 4.14 -49.52 23.49
CA PRO A 275 5.25 -50.10 22.76
C PRO A 275 5.14 -49.83 21.26
N ALA A 276 6.21 -49.27 20.69
CA ALA A 276 6.37 -49.02 19.27
C ALA A 276 6.37 -50.33 18.48
N SER A 277 5.39 -50.47 17.58
CA SER A 277 5.33 -51.51 16.56
C SER A 277 6.33 -51.21 15.45
N GLU A 278 7.37 -52.05 15.38
CA GLU A 278 7.96 -52.64 14.17
C GLU A 278 7.79 -51.84 12.84
N VAL A 279 8.68 -50.87 12.63
CA VAL A 279 8.93 -50.29 11.31
C VAL A 279 10.17 -50.95 10.72
N LYS A 280 9.96 -51.75 9.66
CA LYS A 280 11.02 -52.32 8.83
C LYS A 280 11.73 -51.20 8.07
N GLU A 281 13.01 -50.98 8.38
CA GLU A 281 13.92 -50.22 7.53
C GLU A 281 14.40 -51.08 6.34
N PRO A 282 14.42 -50.55 5.11
CA PRO A 282 15.12 -51.18 4.01
C PRO A 282 16.62 -50.83 4.06
N ILE A 283 17.42 -51.88 4.09
CA ILE A 283 18.87 -51.88 3.91
C ILE A 283 19.22 -51.21 2.57
N ILE A 284 19.92 -50.09 2.61
CA ILE A 284 20.65 -49.54 1.46
C ILE A 284 22.13 -49.48 1.83
N SER A 285 22.91 -50.24 1.07
CA SER A 285 24.37 -50.34 1.12
C SER A 285 25.03 -49.02 0.70
N PRO A 286 26.07 -48.54 1.39
CA PRO A 286 26.87 -47.41 0.92
C PRO A 286 27.95 -47.92 -0.04
N GLU A 287 27.93 -47.45 -1.29
CA GLU A 287 29.05 -47.60 -2.22
C GLU A 287 29.70 -46.23 -2.42
N GLU A 288 30.99 -46.18 -2.13
CA GLU A 288 31.88 -45.02 -2.15
C GLU A 288 32.00 -44.42 -3.55
N GLN A 289 31.76 -43.10 -3.67
CA GLN A 289 32.49 -42.25 -4.62
C GLN A 289 32.80 -40.89 -3.98
N HIS A 290 34.04 -40.76 -3.51
CA HIS A 290 34.66 -39.47 -3.18
C HIS A 290 34.79 -38.63 -4.46
N ALA A 291 34.06 -37.51 -4.53
CA ALA A 291 34.37 -36.41 -5.42
C ALA A 291 34.79 -35.20 -4.56
N GLU A 292 36.06 -34.84 -4.68
CA GLU A 292 36.71 -33.70 -4.05
C GLU A 292 36.16 -32.39 -4.64
N ILE A 293 35.28 -31.72 -3.89
CA ILE A 293 34.78 -30.39 -4.25
C ILE A 293 35.68 -29.34 -3.59
N LYS A 294 36.50 -28.68 -4.43
CA LYS A 294 37.26 -27.49 -4.07
C LYS A 294 36.33 -26.35 -3.64
N PRO A 295 36.62 -25.62 -2.55
CA PRO A 295 35.86 -24.44 -2.16
C PRO A 295 36.06 -23.29 -3.16
N PRO A 296 34.99 -22.59 -3.59
CA PRO A 296 35.13 -21.39 -4.39
C PRO A 296 35.69 -20.24 -3.54
N SER A 297 36.80 -19.68 -4.02
CA SER A 297 37.43 -18.45 -3.56
C SER A 297 36.44 -17.27 -3.56
N PRO A 298 36.34 -16.47 -2.49
CA PRO A 298 35.57 -15.22 -2.52
C PRO A 298 36.33 -14.16 -3.32
N PRO A 299 35.68 -13.44 -4.26
CA PRO A 299 36.26 -12.23 -4.81
C PRO A 299 36.22 -11.12 -3.75
N ALA A 300 37.39 -10.54 -3.52
CA ALA A 300 37.60 -9.35 -2.72
C ALA A 300 37.20 -8.09 -3.51
N GLU A 301 36.41 -7.22 -2.89
CA GLU A 301 36.32 -5.77 -3.12
C GLU A 301 35.41 -5.23 -2.00
N VAL A 302 35.94 -4.70 -0.90
CA VAL A 302 36.43 -3.32 -0.72
C VAL A 302 35.43 -2.30 -1.28
N ILE A 303 34.66 -1.66 -0.39
CA ILE A 303 34.65 -0.21 -0.13
C ILE A 303 33.66 0.06 1.01
N GLN A 304 34.09 0.96 1.90
CA GLN A 304 33.48 1.35 3.17
C GLN A 304 32.34 2.38 3.00
N ALA A 305 31.61 2.57 4.10
CA ALA A 305 30.68 3.69 4.42
C ALA A 305 31.35 5.08 4.19
N GLU A 306 30.70 6.24 4.11
CA GLU A 306 29.74 6.88 5.03
C GLU A 306 29.39 8.26 4.36
N GLU A 307 28.12 8.59 4.12
CA GLU A 307 27.32 9.64 4.80
C GLU A 307 27.67 11.16 4.55
N VAL A 308 26.59 11.97 4.51
CA VAL A 308 26.49 13.43 4.78
C VAL A 308 26.49 14.46 3.61
N SER A 309 25.25 14.89 3.28
CA SER A 309 24.74 16.29 3.19
C SER A 309 25.39 17.34 2.26
N LYS A 310 24.60 17.90 1.31
CA LYS A 310 24.10 19.31 1.36
C LYS A 310 23.34 19.80 0.10
N LYS A 311 22.26 20.54 0.41
CA LYS A 311 21.72 21.76 -0.23
C LYS A 311 21.42 21.78 -1.73
N GLN A 312 20.13 21.61 -2.04
CA GLN A 312 19.53 22.05 -3.30
C GLN A 312 19.37 23.58 -3.31
N ILE A 313 19.89 24.21 -4.37
CA ILE A 313 19.69 25.63 -4.69
C ILE A 313 18.42 25.73 -5.55
N ILE A 314 17.34 26.28 -4.99
CA ILE A 314 16.09 26.57 -5.70
C ILE A 314 16.32 27.79 -6.59
N LYS A 315 16.34 27.59 -7.90
CA LYS A 315 16.31 28.69 -8.88
C LYS A 315 14.89 29.27 -8.91
N SER A 316 14.74 30.44 -8.30
CA SER A 316 13.51 31.26 -8.33
C SER A 316 13.16 31.65 -9.77
N ILE A 317 12.01 31.19 -10.24
CA ILE A 317 11.42 31.58 -11.53
C ILE A 317 10.81 32.97 -11.33
N LYS A 318 11.44 34.01 -11.91
CA LYS A 318 10.87 35.35 -12.00
C LYS A 318 9.72 35.35 -13.01
N THR A 319 8.53 35.73 -12.57
CA THR A 319 7.41 36.06 -13.43
C THR A 319 7.68 37.34 -14.22
N PRO A 320 7.24 37.43 -15.49
CA PRO A 320 7.54 38.56 -16.36
C PRO A 320 6.78 39.83 -15.96
N ASP A 321 7.47 40.97 -16.02
CA ASP A 321 6.91 42.30 -15.75
C ASP A 321 5.82 42.68 -16.77
N THR A 322 4.59 42.81 -16.31
CA THR A 322 3.48 43.35 -17.11
C THR A 322 3.59 44.88 -17.21
N ILE A 323 4.00 45.36 -18.40
CA ILE A 323 4.02 46.78 -18.74
C ILE A 323 2.62 47.21 -19.21
N VAL A 324 1.90 47.98 -18.38
CA VAL A 324 0.60 48.55 -18.73
C VAL A 324 0.79 49.89 -19.45
N HIS A 325 0.59 49.93 -20.77
CA HIS A 325 0.62 51.17 -21.55
C HIS A 325 -0.66 52.00 -21.33
N LYS A 326 -0.60 52.96 -20.40
CA LYS A 326 -1.67 53.92 -20.13
C LYS A 326 -1.66 55.03 -21.20
N LYS A 327 -2.49 54.91 -22.24
CA LYS A 327 -2.69 55.99 -23.22
C LYS A 327 -3.59 57.07 -22.61
N SER A 328 -3.02 58.16 -22.10
CA SER A 328 -3.78 59.36 -21.72
C SER A 328 -3.97 60.26 -22.96
N SER A 329 -5.17 60.30 -23.53
CA SER A 329 -5.53 61.32 -24.51
C SER A 329 -5.98 62.59 -23.79
N LYS A 330 -5.11 63.60 -23.77
CA LYS A 330 -5.49 64.97 -23.36
C LYS A 330 -6.16 65.67 -24.54
N ALA A 331 -7.49 65.58 -24.64
CA ALA A 331 -8.25 66.42 -25.56
C ALA A 331 -8.30 67.85 -25.00
N LYS A 332 -7.66 68.79 -25.69
CA LYS A 332 -7.67 70.22 -25.37
C LYS A 332 -8.89 70.84 -26.05
N ALA A 333 -9.93 71.15 -25.28
CA ALA A 333 -11.12 71.82 -25.79
C ALA A 333 -10.76 73.28 -26.16
N ASP A 334 -10.95 73.62 -27.44
CA ASP A 334 -10.75 74.97 -27.97
C ASP A 334 -12.09 75.74 -27.85
N PHE A 335 -12.12 76.77 -27.01
CA PHE A 335 -13.33 77.58 -26.70
C PHE A 335 -13.28 78.94 -27.41
N ARG A 336 -12.89 78.99 -28.69
CA ARG A 336 -13.08 80.20 -29.49
C ARG A 336 -14.54 80.32 -29.91
N SER A 337 -15.28 81.01 -29.05
CA SER A 337 -16.66 81.42 -29.20
C SER A 337 -16.87 82.27 -30.44
N GLU A 338 -17.63 81.72 -31.39
CA GLU A 338 -18.29 82.45 -32.45
C GLU A 338 -19.44 83.27 -31.82
N ARG A 339 -19.29 84.59 -31.81
CA ARG A 339 -20.31 85.51 -31.32
C ARG A 339 -21.51 85.48 -32.27
N VAL A 340 -22.55 84.74 -31.90
CA VAL A 340 -23.85 84.83 -32.57
C VAL A 340 -24.65 85.94 -31.90
N ASN A 341 -25.01 86.92 -32.72
CA ASN A 341 -25.85 88.05 -32.34
C ASN A 341 -27.24 87.58 -31.88
N THR A 342 -27.68 88.24 -30.82
CA THR A 342 -29.01 88.25 -30.24
C THR A 342 -30.05 88.70 -31.26
N GLU A 343 -31.06 87.85 -31.49
CA GLU A 343 -32.47 88.23 -31.72
C GLU A 343 -33.29 86.98 -32.05
N ASP A 344 -33.59 86.14 -31.05
CA ASP A 344 -34.77 85.27 -31.14
C ASP A 344 -35.21 84.78 -29.74
N TYR A 345 -36.32 85.33 -29.24
CA TYR A 345 -36.85 85.03 -27.90
C TYR A 345 -37.48 83.63 -27.78
N GLY A 346 -37.43 82.80 -28.82
CA GLY A 346 -37.80 81.37 -28.79
C GLY A 346 -36.67 80.39 -28.43
N ALA A 347 -35.39 80.78 -28.62
CA ALA A 347 -34.24 79.90 -28.40
C ALA A 347 -33.87 79.72 -26.91
N SER A 348 -34.21 80.68 -26.05
CA SER A 348 -33.91 80.64 -24.61
C SER A 348 -34.63 79.53 -23.86
N SER A 349 -35.83 79.12 -24.30
CA SER A 349 -36.57 78.03 -23.65
C SER A 349 -35.94 76.66 -23.92
N MET A 350 -35.50 76.40 -25.17
CA MET A 350 -34.75 75.19 -25.48
C MET A 350 -33.41 75.17 -24.73
N LEU A 351 -32.71 76.30 -24.64
CA LEU A 351 -31.45 76.42 -23.89
C LEU A 351 -31.62 76.14 -22.40
N LEU A 352 -32.73 76.57 -21.79
CA LEU A 352 -33.03 76.23 -20.39
C LEU A 352 -33.30 74.73 -20.21
N SER A 353 -34.02 74.10 -21.14
CA SER A 353 -34.29 72.66 -21.10
C SER A 353 -33.02 71.83 -21.27
N THR A 354 -32.09 72.25 -22.14
CA THR A 354 -30.81 71.56 -22.31
C THR A 354 -29.91 71.77 -21.10
N ILE A 355 -29.87 72.96 -20.50
CA ILE A 355 -29.13 73.18 -19.25
C ILE A 355 -29.66 72.26 -18.14
N GLN A 356 -30.98 72.07 -18.05
CA GLN A 356 -31.58 71.18 -17.07
C GLN A 356 -31.25 69.70 -17.33
N ASP A 357 -31.27 69.26 -18.59
CA ASP A 357 -30.88 67.89 -18.99
C ASP A 357 -29.37 67.64 -18.75
N LEU A 358 -28.51 68.61 -19.09
CA LEU A 358 -27.08 68.54 -18.79
C LEU A 358 -26.83 68.47 -17.28
N LYS A 359 -27.57 69.23 -16.47
CA LYS A 359 -27.45 69.17 -15.00
C LYS A 359 -27.85 67.80 -14.47
N ALA A 360 -28.95 67.23 -14.97
CA ALA A 360 -29.39 65.89 -14.59
C ALA A 360 -28.36 64.80 -14.99
N LYS A 361 -27.73 64.94 -16.16
CA LYS A 361 -26.64 64.03 -16.60
C LYS A 361 -25.40 64.14 -15.75
N VAL A 362 -25.00 65.36 -15.37
CA VAL A 362 -23.84 65.56 -14.47
C VAL A 362 -24.11 64.92 -13.11
N GLU A 363 -25.31 65.11 -12.55
CA GLU A 363 -25.70 64.50 -11.29
C GLU A 363 -25.72 62.97 -11.37
N ALA A 364 -26.27 62.41 -12.46
CA ALA A 364 -26.24 60.96 -12.71
C ALA A 364 -24.80 60.42 -12.77
N LEU A 365 -23.91 61.08 -13.52
CA LEU A 365 -22.50 60.68 -13.64
C LEU A 365 -21.72 60.82 -12.32
N GLU A 366 -22.06 61.79 -11.48
CA GLU A 366 -21.49 61.88 -10.14
C GLU A 366 -21.95 60.73 -9.24
N THR A 367 -23.22 60.35 -9.31
CA THR A 367 -23.72 59.20 -8.55
C THR A 367 -23.09 57.88 -9.02
N GLU A 368 -22.90 57.71 -10.33
CA GLU A 368 -22.26 56.54 -10.91
C GLU A 368 -20.77 56.46 -10.53
N ASN A 369 -20.04 57.58 -10.58
CA ASN A 369 -18.65 57.62 -10.10
C ASN A 369 -18.53 57.28 -8.61
N LYS A 370 -19.47 57.75 -7.78
CA LYS A 370 -19.49 57.39 -6.35
C LYS A 370 -19.75 55.90 -6.14
N ALA A 371 -20.68 55.32 -6.90
CA ALA A 371 -20.99 53.88 -6.85
C ALA A 371 -19.78 53.04 -7.30
N LEU A 372 -19.16 53.39 -8.42
CA LEU A 372 -17.96 52.72 -8.94
C LEU A 372 -16.78 52.81 -7.97
N ASN A 373 -16.59 53.97 -7.32
CA ASN A 373 -15.51 54.12 -6.35
C ASN A 373 -15.76 53.27 -5.09
N SER A 374 -17.02 53.14 -4.65
CA SER A 374 -17.40 52.23 -3.57
C SER A 374 -17.16 50.76 -3.94
N ASP A 375 -17.53 50.37 -5.16
CA ASP A 375 -17.35 48.99 -5.65
C ASP A 375 -15.86 48.63 -5.78
N LEU A 376 -15.05 49.55 -6.30
CA LEU A 376 -13.60 49.40 -6.37
C LEU A 376 -12.97 49.27 -4.98
N GLN A 377 -13.43 50.05 -3.99
CA GLN A 377 -12.95 49.93 -2.62
C GLN A 377 -13.34 48.58 -1.99
N MET A 378 -14.56 48.08 -2.25
CA MET A 378 -14.99 46.76 -1.79
C MET A 378 -14.18 45.64 -2.45
N SER A 379 -13.92 45.73 -3.75
CA SER A 379 -13.08 44.77 -4.48
C SER A 379 -11.64 44.73 -3.95
N LEU A 380 -11.04 45.90 -3.66
CA LEU A 380 -9.72 45.98 -3.06
C LEU A 380 -9.67 45.35 -1.66
N GLN A 381 -10.70 45.57 -0.84
CA GLN A 381 -10.78 44.94 0.49
C GLN A 381 -10.98 43.43 0.40
N ALA A 382 -11.76 42.94 -0.57
CA ALA A 382 -11.93 41.50 -0.81
C ALA A 382 -10.59 40.86 -1.24
N SER A 383 -9.88 41.48 -2.18
CA SER A 383 -8.56 41.01 -2.63
C SER A 383 -7.52 41.02 -1.51
N GLN A 384 -7.52 42.01 -0.63
CA GLN A 384 -6.63 42.03 0.55
C GLN A 384 -6.93 40.88 1.51
N LYS A 385 -8.20 40.55 1.74
CA LYS A 385 -8.60 39.41 2.59
C LYS A 385 -8.18 38.07 1.98
N GLU A 386 -8.30 37.91 0.66
CA GLU A 386 -7.82 36.72 -0.05
C GLU A 386 -6.30 36.58 0.02
N GLY A 387 -5.55 37.68 -0.15
CA GLY A 387 -4.09 37.67 -0.03
C GLY A 387 -3.59 37.25 1.36
N VAL A 388 -4.30 37.65 2.42
CA VAL A 388 -3.96 37.25 3.81
C VAL A 388 -4.29 35.79 4.07
N ALA A 389 -5.41 35.26 3.54
CA ALA A 389 -5.77 33.86 3.68
C ALA A 389 -4.75 32.92 3.00
N ILE A 390 -4.25 33.30 1.82
CA ILE A 390 -3.22 32.55 1.09
C ILE A 390 -1.88 32.56 1.86
N ALA A 391 -1.54 33.66 2.55
CA ALA A 391 -0.33 33.74 3.37
C ALA A 391 -0.41 32.88 4.65
N THR A 392 -1.60 32.75 5.26
CA THR A 392 -1.80 31.92 6.47
C THR A 392 -1.86 30.42 6.16
N ASP A 393 -2.40 30.03 5.01
CA ASP A 393 -2.45 28.62 4.61
C ASP A 393 -1.04 28.07 4.26
N ASN A 394 -0.15 28.93 3.78
CA ASN A 394 1.25 28.56 3.52
C ASN A 394 2.02 28.23 4.81
N TRP A 395 1.76 28.94 5.92
CA TRP A 395 2.42 28.66 7.20
C TRP A 395 1.96 27.33 7.82
N ASN A 396 0.70 26.95 7.58
CA ASN A 396 0.19 25.64 8.00
C ASN A 396 0.80 24.51 7.17
N LEU A 397 1.00 24.71 5.86
CA LEU A 397 1.65 23.73 4.99
C LEU A 397 3.12 23.49 5.38
N GLU A 398 3.88 24.56 5.65
CA GLU A 398 5.28 24.44 6.09
C GLU A 398 5.37 23.72 7.44
N ARG A 399 4.51 24.08 8.40
CA ARG A 399 4.46 23.42 9.72
C ARG A 399 4.03 21.96 9.62
N ALA A 400 3.07 21.63 8.76
CA ALA A 400 2.67 20.25 8.49
C ALA A 400 3.81 19.44 7.85
N THR A 401 4.53 20.04 6.90
CA THR A 401 5.68 19.43 6.25
C THR A 401 6.81 19.17 7.25
N LEU A 402 7.08 20.12 8.16
CA LEU A 402 8.10 19.96 9.19
C LEU A 402 7.74 18.82 10.17
N LYS A 403 6.50 18.76 10.65
CA LYS A 403 6.01 17.67 11.51
C LYS A 403 6.09 16.30 10.81
N TYR A 404 5.73 16.26 9.53
CA TYR A 404 5.82 15.03 8.73
C TYR A 404 7.26 14.54 8.62
N ASN A 405 8.20 15.43 8.27
CA ASN A 405 9.63 15.10 8.17
C ASN A 405 10.22 14.68 9.53
N GLU A 406 9.75 15.25 10.63
CA GLU A 406 10.15 14.84 11.98
C GLU A 406 9.62 13.44 12.33
N ALA A 407 8.35 13.16 12.01
CA ALA A 407 7.77 11.83 12.18
C ALA A 407 8.50 10.77 11.34
N GLU A 408 8.90 11.08 10.10
CA GLU A 408 9.71 10.18 9.27
C GLU A 408 11.07 9.87 9.90
N ARG A 409 11.74 10.85 10.51
CA ARG A 409 13.01 10.63 11.23
C ARG A 409 12.82 9.71 12.44
N GLN A 410 11.75 9.92 13.19
CA GLN A 410 11.41 9.07 14.33
C GLN A 410 11.12 7.63 13.89
N LEU A 411 10.33 7.45 12.82
CA LEU A 411 10.06 6.13 12.23
C LEU A 411 11.35 5.44 11.77
N LYS A 412 12.26 6.16 11.10
CA LYS A 412 13.55 5.61 10.68
C LYS A 412 14.41 5.20 11.88
N SER A 413 14.45 6.01 12.95
CA SER A 413 15.16 5.68 14.19
C SER A 413 14.60 4.42 14.86
N LEU A 414 13.27 4.31 14.97
CA LEU A 414 12.61 3.13 15.53
C LEU A 414 12.86 1.88 14.68
N SER A 415 12.85 2.02 13.35
CA SER A 415 13.17 0.92 12.43
C SER A 415 14.58 0.39 12.62
N ILE A 416 15.57 1.27 12.82
CA ILE A 416 16.96 0.87 13.08
C ILE A 416 17.06 0.13 14.41
N LYS A 417 16.42 0.64 15.47
CA LYS A 417 16.37 -0.06 16.78
C LYS A 417 15.76 -1.45 16.67
N LEU A 418 14.65 -1.58 15.93
CA LEU A 418 13.99 -2.86 15.74
C LEU A 418 14.83 -3.86 14.94
N GLN A 419 15.59 -3.40 13.95
CA GLN A 419 16.56 -4.24 13.23
C GLN A 419 17.72 -4.69 14.13
N ALA A 420 18.25 -3.80 14.97
CA ALA A 420 19.30 -4.12 15.93
C ALA A 420 18.82 -5.17 16.95
N GLU A 421 17.62 -5.01 17.51
CA GLU A 421 17.02 -6.00 18.42
C GLU A 421 16.80 -7.35 17.75
N ARG A 422 16.33 -7.37 16.48
CA ARG A 422 16.20 -8.63 15.73
C ARG A 422 17.55 -9.32 15.50
N ALA A 423 18.59 -8.54 15.18
CA ALA A 423 19.94 -9.08 15.02
C ALA A 423 20.48 -9.65 16.35
N LYS A 424 20.21 -8.95 17.47
CA LYS A 424 20.56 -9.40 18.82
C LYS A 424 19.85 -10.71 19.18
N CYS A 425 18.53 -10.79 19.02
CA CYS A 425 17.78 -12.03 19.28
C CYS A 425 18.25 -13.20 18.38
N ALA A 426 18.63 -12.93 17.12
CA ALA A 426 19.17 -13.97 16.24
C ALA A 426 20.55 -14.47 16.70
N ALA A 427 21.40 -13.58 17.21
CA ALA A 427 22.69 -13.94 17.79
C ALA A 427 22.52 -14.73 19.10
N GLU A 428 21.65 -14.27 20.00
CA GLU A 428 21.30 -14.97 21.25
C GLU A 428 20.69 -16.35 20.97
N LYS A 429 19.80 -16.46 19.98
CA LYS A 429 19.27 -17.75 19.55
C LYS A 429 20.38 -18.69 19.09
N LYS A 430 21.32 -18.22 18.27
CA LYS A 430 22.44 -19.03 17.79
C LYS A 430 23.36 -19.46 18.93
N ASP A 431 23.58 -18.58 19.91
CA ASP A 431 24.40 -18.87 21.09
C ASP A 431 23.73 -19.91 22.01
N LEU A 432 22.41 -19.78 22.21
CA LEU A 432 21.60 -20.79 22.90
C LEU A 432 21.58 -22.12 22.14
N GLU A 433 21.44 -22.09 20.81
CA GLU A 433 21.52 -23.31 19.99
C GLU A 433 22.90 -23.96 20.09
N MET A 434 23.97 -23.18 20.09
CA MET A 434 25.34 -23.70 20.28
C MET A 434 25.53 -24.29 21.67
N THR A 435 24.94 -23.70 22.71
CA THR A 435 25.06 -24.18 24.10
C THR A 435 24.20 -25.42 24.37
N LEU A 436 22.97 -25.45 23.84
CA LEU A 436 22.02 -26.55 24.04
C LEU A 436 22.31 -27.74 23.12
N PHE A 437 22.85 -27.49 21.93
CA PHE A 437 23.10 -28.51 20.91
C PHE A 437 24.58 -28.62 20.54
N ASP A 438 25.49 -28.31 21.47
CA ASP A 438 26.90 -28.62 21.25
C ASP A 438 27.02 -30.14 21.01
N PRO A 439 27.50 -30.57 19.83
CA PRO A 439 27.72 -31.99 19.56
C PRO A 439 28.62 -32.62 20.63
N GLN A 440 29.52 -31.89 21.26
CA GLN A 440 30.37 -32.45 22.32
C GLN A 440 29.60 -32.77 23.60
N ILE A 441 28.63 -31.92 24.00
CA ILE A 441 27.81 -32.16 25.20
C ILE A 441 26.84 -33.31 24.95
N THR A 442 26.22 -33.33 23.77
CA THR A 442 25.29 -34.41 23.39
C THR A 442 26.01 -35.74 23.19
N GLU A 443 27.19 -35.77 22.57
CA GLU A 443 28.02 -36.98 22.44
C GLU A 443 28.49 -37.48 23.81
N ALA A 444 28.92 -36.60 24.73
CA ALA A 444 29.35 -37.02 26.06
C ALA A 444 28.22 -37.67 26.86
N SER A 445 27.00 -37.09 26.82
CA SER A 445 25.82 -37.67 27.46
C SER A 445 25.41 -38.99 26.81
N GLN A 446 25.41 -39.07 25.49
CA GLN A 446 25.10 -40.30 24.76
C GLN A 446 26.13 -41.40 25.03
N LEU A 447 27.42 -41.07 25.11
CA LEU A 447 28.49 -42.02 25.47
C LEU A 447 28.34 -42.53 26.90
N ALA A 448 27.98 -41.67 27.85
CA ALA A 448 27.70 -42.08 29.22
C ALA A 448 26.51 -43.06 29.28
N HIS A 449 25.44 -42.77 28.54
CA HIS A 449 24.28 -43.65 28.48
C HIS A 449 24.59 -44.99 27.78
N LEU A 450 25.41 -44.99 26.72
CA LEU A 450 25.88 -46.23 26.09
C LEU A 450 26.75 -47.06 27.03
N ALA A 451 27.60 -46.44 27.86
CA ALA A 451 28.40 -47.15 28.85
C ALA A 451 27.53 -47.78 29.95
N GLU A 452 26.47 -47.09 30.38
CA GLU A 452 25.47 -47.60 31.32
C GLU A 452 24.73 -48.82 30.75
N LEU A 453 24.20 -48.73 29.52
CA LEU A 453 23.53 -49.85 28.85
C LEU A 453 24.45 -51.06 28.64
N GLN A 454 25.75 -50.81 28.38
CA GLN A 454 26.74 -51.89 28.30
C GLN A 454 26.97 -52.57 29.64
N ALA A 455 26.99 -51.82 30.74
CA ALA A 455 27.10 -52.35 32.09
C ALA A 455 25.88 -53.19 32.47
N GLU A 456 24.66 -52.69 32.19
CA GLU A 456 23.41 -53.44 32.42
C GLU A 456 23.35 -54.74 31.62
N LEU A 457 23.74 -54.71 30.33
CA LEU A 457 23.79 -55.91 29.51
C LEU A 457 24.83 -56.92 30.02
N ALA A 458 25.96 -56.45 30.55
CA ALA A 458 26.97 -57.33 31.14
C ALA A 458 26.46 -58.00 32.42
N GLU A 459 25.78 -57.25 33.30
CA GLU A 459 25.16 -57.76 34.51
C GLU A 459 24.03 -58.76 34.20
N ALA A 460 23.11 -58.40 33.29
CA ALA A 460 22.03 -59.30 32.86
C ALA A 460 22.58 -60.60 32.24
N LYS A 461 23.66 -60.52 31.44
CA LYS A 461 24.33 -61.71 30.90
C LYS A 461 24.97 -62.56 31.99
N ALA A 462 25.59 -61.95 32.99
CA ALA A 462 26.17 -62.66 34.14
C ALA A 462 25.09 -63.38 34.96
N GLU A 463 23.93 -62.75 35.14
CA GLU A 463 22.79 -63.36 35.83
C GLU A 463 22.20 -64.53 35.05
N ILE A 464 22.01 -64.39 33.73
CA ILE A 464 21.59 -65.51 32.87
C ILE A 464 22.59 -66.67 32.93
N ALA A 465 23.90 -66.38 32.97
CA ALA A 465 24.93 -67.41 33.11
C ALA A 465 24.86 -68.13 34.47
N ARG A 466 24.62 -67.38 35.56
CA ARG A 466 24.39 -67.96 36.89
C ARG A 466 23.18 -68.88 36.90
N LEU A 467 22.03 -68.41 36.43
CA LEU A 467 20.80 -69.20 36.32
C LEU A 467 21.00 -70.47 35.48
N ARG A 468 21.76 -70.40 34.39
CA ARG A 468 22.08 -71.58 33.57
C ARG A 468 22.99 -72.59 34.26
N SER A 469 23.92 -72.15 35.11
CA SER A 469 24.83 -73.05 35.84
C SER A 469 24.22 -73.73 37.06
N GLY A 470 23.09 -73.20 37.57
CA GLY A 470 22.35 -73.76 38.70
C GLY A 470 21.26 -74.78 38.33
N LEU A 471 21.00 -74.96 37.02
CA LEU A 471 20.19 -76.01 36.42
C LEU A 471 21.10 -77.16 35.97
#